data_AF-A0A1M7Z0A9-F1
#
_entry.id   AF-A0A1M7Z0A9-F1
#
_cell.length_a   1.000
_cell.length_b   1.000
_cell.length_c   1.000
_cell.angle_alpha   90.00
_cell.angle_beta   90.00
_cell.angle_gamma   90.00
#
_symmetry.space_group_name_H-M   'P 1'
#
loop_
_entity.id
_entity.type
_entity.pdbx_description
1 polymer ?
#
loop_
_entity_poly.entity_id
_entity_poly.type
_entity_poly.pdbx_seq_one_letter_code
_entity_poly.pdbx_strand_id
1 'polypeptide(L)'
;MNLGFKTRIYLGVGLLVAISLTILGTLNILSLKQKMTHSLVEMTENKLDYHVTSLEDFIQFRLNAISKGAKQFHTRLPDNENQELVSVLADTAGIANVTMAYTDGRTFTSSRQNETTDLRNKSWFQNAKQAYQLKLTEIYLNPVMNQKVIGAVMPVRDNGKLIGVLLGEIQLSDIITKVSQMRFAGGAATLTDQNAVFFASDDPTDIGRTPSQISSDFSEMESAFSIQQSGHLTFPYLGRQFDGYFQRVHLTDSAYWTLMVFIDTDTALQGVYSAQNEAIVTSIILILISIGAIFLIVNHAYRPLLKLKSAVIELSHGNGDLTNRLEVDGTDDLAMISQGFNNFIENLQNMMLQISDASQNISTNLVQLGETARENESKLVMHSSETEQVVTAITEMSESARTVAENVLQSNQITDDANREAQSSLRIVNDAVSSVTSLVSEVEDMSSRISRMHHDANKISDVLNVIGDISEQTNLLALNAAIEAARAGEQGRGFAVVADEVRALAGRTQQSTTEISDMLSKLLEGTDSVVRAMNTTKEQCQSTADKTAEVSVSLGHMSESVTQVDEVSTQISSATNEQSQVAEALNQNMLSIQDIVDSLVVSGKQTVAATESLSKSNNELERLVANFRLH
;
A
#
# COMPACT_ATOMS: atom_id res chain seq x y z
N MET A 1 28.06 20.58 20.07
CA MET A 1 27.00 21.31 19.36
C MET A 1 26.62 20.53 18.11
N ASN A 2 25.40 20.00 18.02
CA ASN A 2 24.91 19.41 16.76
C ASN A 2 24.57 20.55 15.80
N LEU A 3 25.52 20.92 14.93
CA LEU A 3 25.23 21.86 13.86
C LEU A 3 24.16 21.28 12.94
N GLY A 4 23.13 22.08 12.63
CA GLY A 4 22.08 21.70 11.68
C GLY A 4 22.63 21.50 10.28
N PHE A 5 21.95 20.69 9.46
CA PHE A 5 22.39 20.32 8.12
C PHE A 5 22.70 21.54 7.23
N LYS A 6 21.84 22.58 7.29
CA LYS A 6 22.07 23.87 6.61
C LYS A 6 23.40 24.52 7.00
N THR A 7 23.73 24.53 8.29
CA THR A 7 24.97 25.12 8.82
C THR A 7 26.20 24.31 8.44
N ARG A 8 26.08 22.98 8.34
CA ARG A 8 27.17 22.10 7.87
C ARG A 8 27.51 22.34 6.40
N ILE A 9 26.52 22.57 5.55
CA ILE A 9 26.74 22.91 4.14
C ILE A 9 27.45 24.27 4.02
N TYR A 10 26.98 25.29 4.75
CA TYR A 10 27.62 26.60 4.74
C TYR A 10 29.08 26.55 5.18
N LEU A 11 29.37 25.86 6.28
CA LEU A 11 30.74 25.75 6.78
C LEU A 11 31.61 24.88 5.87
N GLY A 12 31.11 23.75 5.37
CA GLY A 12 31.89 22.84 4.53
C GLY A 12 32.24 23.45 3.18
N VAL A 13 31.23 23.93 2.44
CA VAL A 13 31.43 24.50 1.10
C VAL A 13 32.13 25.85 1.18
N GLY A 14 31.76 26.70 2.15
CA GLY A 14 32.40 28.00 2.34
C GLY A 14 33.88 27.89 2.69
N LEU A 15 34.24 26.96 3.58
CA LEU A 15 35.63 26.70 3.95
C LEU A 15 36.43 26.15 2.76
N LEU A 16 35.89 25.19 2.01
CA LEU A 16 36.56 24.62 0.84
C LEU A 16 36.85 25.66 -0.24
N VAL A 17 35.87 26.51 -0.56
CA VAL A 17 36.04 27.58 -1.55
C VAL A 17 37.06 28.62 -1.07
N ALA A 18 37.00 29.02 0.20
CA ALA A 18 37.96 29.97 0.76
C ALA A 18 39.40 29.43 0.73
N ILE A 19 39.60 28.17 1.11
CA ILE A 19 40.91 27.50 1.06
C ILE A 19 41.41 27.44 -0.39
N SER A 20 40.56 26.99 -1.33
CA SER A 20 40.94 26.85 -2.74
C SER A 20 41.37 28.19 -3.37
N LEU A 21 40.59 29.26 -3.15
CA LEU A 21 40.91 30.59 -3.69
C LEU A 21 42.17 31.19 -3.07
N THR A 22 42.40 30.94 -1.77
CA THR A 22 43.62 31.41 -1.09
C THR A 22 44.87 30.71 -1.61
N ILE A 23 44.81 29.39 -1.79
CA ILE A 23 45.92 28.60 -2.37
C ILE A 23 46.19 29.04 -3.81
N LEU A 24 45.14 29.21 -4.63
CA LEU A 24 45.30 29.63 -6.02
C LEU A 24 45.89 31.05 -6.13
N GLY A 25 45.40 31.99 -5.33
CA GLY A 25 45.88 33.37 -5.31
C GLY A 25 47.34 33.49 -4.89
N THR A 26 47.74 32.76 -3.84
CA THR A 26 49.14 32.74 -3.38
C THR A 26 50.08 32.14 -4.41
N LEU A 27 49.71 31.02 -5.04
CA LEU A 27 50.50 30.40 -6.12
C LEU A 27 50.63 31.34 -7.34
N ASN A 28 49.56 32.05 -7.71
CA ASN A 28 49.60 32.98 -8.83
C ASN A 28 50.55 34.16 -8.58
N ILE A 29 50.50 34.78 -7.38
CA ILE A 29 51.39 35.88 -7.01
C ILE A 29 52.86 35.45 -7.03
N LEU A 30 53.17 34.27 -6.49
CA LEU A 30 54.54 33.72 -6.51
C LEU A 30 55.03 33.48 -7.95
N SER A 31 54.18 32.88 -8.79
CA SER A 31 54.51 32.65 -10.20
C SER A 31 54.74 33.96 -10.97
N LEU A 32 53.91 34.97 -10.72
CA LEU A 32 54.00 36.27 -11.38
C LEU A 32 55.29 37.01 -11.01
N LYS A 33 55.64 37.05 -9.71
CA LYS A 33 56.89 37.65 -9.23
C LYS A 33 58.09 36.98 -9.89
N GLN A 34 58.14 35.64 -9.90
CA GLN A 34 59.25 34.90 -10.49
C GLN A 34 59.41 35.18 -12.00
N LYS A 35 58.30 35.18 -12.76
CA LYS A 35 58.33 35.46 -14.20
C LYS A 35 58.79 36.87 -14.52
N MET A 36 58.30 37.87 -13.79
CA MET A 36 58.67 39.27 -14.04
C MET A 36 60.15 39.56 -13.72
N THR A 37 60.66 39.05 -12.59
CA THR A 37 62.09 39.22 -12.26
C THR A 37 62.98 38.58 -13.31
N HIS A 38 62.66 37.36 -13.76
CA HIS A 38 63.44 36.70 -14.81
C HIS A 38 63.42 37.47 -16.13
N SER A 39 62.23 37.92 -16.56
CA SER A 39 62.08 38.71 -17.80
C SER A 39 62.82 40.04 -17.75
N LEU A 40 62.90 40.69 -16.59
CA LEU A 40 63.60 41.96 -16.41
C LEU A 40 65.12 41.79 -16.58
N VAL A 41 65.69 40.74 -15.97
CA VAL A 41 67.12 40.40 -16.12
C VAL A 41 67.43 40.11 -17.58
N GLU A 42 66.65 39.23 -18.21
CA GLU A 42 66.82 38.84 -19.61
C GLU A 42 66.73 40.04 -20.57
N MET A 43 65.74 40.93 -20.38
CA MET A 43 65.64 42.17 -21.18
C MET A 43 66.84 43.10 -20.99
N THR A 44 67.38 43.18 -19.78
CA THR A 44 68.51 44.06 -19.46
C THR A 44 69.79 43.54 -20.10
N GLU A 45 70.08 42.25 -19.95
CA GLU A 45 71.24 41.60 -20.57
C GLU A 45 71.16 41.64 -22.11
N ASN A 46 70.00 41.32 -22.70
CA ASN A 46 69.81 41.39 -24.16
C ASN A 46 70.02 42.81 -24.71
N LYS A 47 69.58 43.84 -23.97
CA LYS A 47 69.75 45.23 -24.38
C LYS A 47 71.20 45.69 -24.19
N LEU A 48 71.89 45.22 -23.15
CA LEU A 48 73.32 45.43 -22.97
C LEU A 48 74.11 44.82 -24.13
N ASP A 49 73.88 43.55 -24.46
CA ASP A 49 74.55 42.84 -25.54
C ASP A 49 74.34 43.54 -26.89
N TYR A 50 73.10 43.93 -27.21
CA TYR A 50 72.79 44.73 -28.39
C TYR A 50 73.61 46.03 -28.47
N HIS A 51 73.76 46.74 -27.35
CA HIS A 51 74.54 47.98 -27.31
C HIS A 51 76.04 47.74 -27.38
N VAL A 52 76.55 46.65 -26.80
CA VAL A 52 77.94 46.20 -26.93
C VAL A 52 78.25 45.92 -28.39
N THR A 53 77.49 45.05 -29.06
CA THR A 53 77.68 44.73 -30.48
C THR A 53 77.61 45.98 -31.34
N SER A 54 76.64 46.87 -31.06
CA SER A 54 76.51 48.13 -31.80
C SER A 54 77.72 49.06 -31.64
N LEU A 55 78.37 49.08 -30.46
CA LEU A 55 79.59 49.85 -30.24
C LEU A 55 80.81 49.19 -30.90
N GLU A 56 80.90 47.85 -30.81
CA GLU A 56 81.94 47.08 -31.51
C GLU A 56 81.87 47.33 -33.02
N ASP A 57 80.69 47.17 -33.63
CA ASP A 57 80.48 47.43 -35.07
C ASP A 57 80.85 48.87 -35.45
N PHE A 58 80.44 49.85 -34.63
CA PHE A 58 80.73 51.26 -34.87
C PHE A 58 82.24 51.54 -34.93
N ILE A 59 83.01 50.95 -34.02
CA ILE A 59 84.46 51.10 -33.97
C ILE A 59 85.13 50.24 -35.04
N GLN A 60 84.80 48.96 -35.14
CA GLN A 60 85.39 48.02 -36.10
C GLN A 60 85.22 48.48 -37.54
N PHE A 61 84.09 49.07 -37.91
CA PHE A 61 83.89 49.66 -39.24
C PHE A 61 84.97 50.70 -39.57
N ARG A 62 85.25 51.60 -38.62
CA ARG A 62 86.25 52.67 -38.75
C ARG A 62 87.68 52.14 -38.70
N LEU A 63 87.97 51.20 -37.81
CA LEU A 63 89.29 50.57 -37.74
C LEU A 63 89.60 49.81 -39.02
N ASN A 64 88.63 49.09 -39.58
CA ASN A 64 88.77 48.40 -40.86
C ASN A 64 88.98 49.37 -42.02
N ALA A 65 88.30 50.52 -42.02
CA ALA A 65 88.52 51.55 -43.03
C ALA A 65 89.96 52.08 -43.00
N ILE A 66 90.53 52.33 -41.82
CA ILE A 66 91.94 52.75 -41.69
C ILE A 66 92.90 51.62 -42.07
N SER A 67 92.66 50.40 -41.57
CA SER A 67 93.52 49.23 -41.84
C SER A 67 93.55 48.86 -43.33
N LYS A 68 92.39 48.89 -44.02
CA LYS A 68 92.29 48.61 -45.46
C LYS A 68 92.71 49.82 -46.29
N GLY A 69 92.33 51.03 -45.88
CA GLY A 69 92.67 52.29 -46.55
C GLY A 69 94.17 52.54 -46.58
N ALA A 70 94.89 52.17 -45.52
CA ALA A 70 96.35 52.21 -45.46
C ALA A 70 97.03 51.48 -46.63
N LYS A 71 96.41 50.45 -47.20
CA LYS A 71 96.98 49.69 -48.34
C LYS A 71 96.93 50.44 -49.67
N GLN A 72 96.15 51.51 -49.78
CA GLN A 72 96.03 52.31 -51.01
C GLN A 72 97.17 53.32 -51.16
N PHE A 73 97.89 53.63 -50.08
CA PHE A 73 98.99 54.58 -50.08
C PHE A 73 100.29 53.91 -50.50
N HIS A 74 101.00 54.50 -51.47
CA HIS A 74 102.33 54.05 -51.91
C HIS A 74 103.26 55.25 -52.19
N THR A 75 104.55 54.99 -52.40
CA THR A 75 105.57 56.05 -52.55
C THR A 75 105.35 56.96 -53.77
N ARG A 76 104.87 56.38 -54.87
CA ARG A 76 104.63 57.08 -56.16
C ARG A 76 103.27 57.77 -56.27
N LEU A 77 102.46 57.77 -55.22
CA LEU A 77 101.11 58.31 -55.30
C LEU A 77 101.19 59.85 -55.39
N PRO A 78 100.54 60.49 -56.39
CA PRO A 78 100.50 61.94 -56.52
C PRO A 78 99.89 62.64 -55.30
N ASP A 79 100.30 63.88 -55.04
CA ASP A 79 99.85 64.64 -53.86
C ASP A 79 98.33 64.92 -53.89
N ASN A 80 97.73 65.14 -55.07
CA ASN A 80 96.28 65.30 -55.22
C ASN A 80 95.50 64.00 -54.92
N GLU A 81 96.01 62.86 -55.37
CA GLU A 81 95.40 61.55 -55.07
C GLU A 81 95.54 61.18 -53.59
N ASN A 82 96.67 61.53 -52.96
CA ASN A 82 96.83 61.39 -51.51
C ASN A 82 95.77 62.19 -50.73
N GLN A 83 95.57 63.45 -51.12
CA GLN A 83 94.59 64.34 -50.50
C GLN A 83 93.16 63.83 -50.71
N GLU A 84 92.85 63.29 -51.89
CA GLU A 84 91.56 62.68 -52.18
C GLU A 84 91.33 61.41 -51.35
N LEU A 85 92.32 60.51 -51.26
CA LEU A 85 92.20 59.28 -50.48
C LEU A 85 91.94 59.54 -49.00
N VAL A 86 92.64 60.49 -48.37
CA VAL A 86 92.37 60.82 -46.95
C VAL A 86 90.97 61.42 -46.78
N SER A 87 90.51 62.27 -47.70
CA SER A 87 89.15 62.83 -47.67
C SER A 87 88.09 61.75 -47.84
N VAL A 88 88.24 60.87 -48.83
CA VAL A 88 87.30 59.77 -49.09
C VAL A 88 87.27 58.80 -47.91
N LEU A 89 88.41 58.45 -47.32
CA LEU A 89 88.46 57.58 -46.15
C LEU A 89 87.76 58.21 -44.94
N ALA A 90 87.94 59.52 -44.71
CA ALA A 90 87.25 60.24 -43.65
C ALA A 90 85.74 60.24 -43.85
N ASP A 91 85.27 60.65 -45.03
CA ASP A 91 83.84 60.79 -45.34
C ASP A 91 83.13 59.44 -45.39
N THR A 92 83.72 58.43 -46.04
CA THR A 92 83.09 57.10 -46.21
C THR A 92 83.03 56.29 -44.93
N ALA A 93 84.04 56.41 -44.06
CA ALA A 93 84.08 55.70 -42.79
C ALA A 93 83.44 56.50 -41.64
N GLY A 94 83.07 57.76 -41.87
CA GLY A 94 82.60 58.68 -40.83
C GLY A 94 83.65 58.88 -39.74
N ILE A 95 84.91 59.05 -40.14
CA ILE A 95 86.05 59.35 -39.24
C ILE A 95 86.27 60.85 -39.28
N ALA A 96 86.38 61.48 -38.11
CA ALA A 96 86.40 62.94 -38.00
C ALA A 96 87.62 63.57 -38.70
N ASN A 97 88.77 62.91 -38.62
CA ASN A 97 89.97 63.31 -39.33
C ASN A 97 90.81 62.11 -39.72
N VAL A 98 91.28 62.06 -40.97
CA VAL A 98 92.21 61.05 -41.47
C VAL A 98 93.46 61.76 -41.96
N THR A 99 94.62 61.37 -41.44
CA THR A 99 95.90 62.00 -41.73
C THR A 99 96.93 60.96 -42.15
N MET A 100 97.45 61.09 -43.36
CA MET A 100 98.59 60.32 -43.85
C MET A 100 99.87 61.15 -43.71
N ALA A 101 100.77 60.71 -42.83
CA ALA A 101 102.08 61.32 -42.65
C ALA A 101 103.17 60.40 -43.23
N TYR A 102 103.89 60.88 -44.25
CA TYR A 102 105.00 60.17 -44.87
C TYR A 102 106.31 60.38 -44.11
N THR A 103 107.20 59.39 -44.22
CA THR A 103 108.55 59.44 -43.64
C THR A 103 109.43 60.53 -44.28
N ASP A 104 109.16 60.89 -45.54
CA ASP A 104 109.83 61.97 -46.27
C ASP A 104 109.41 63.38 -45.80
N GLY A 105 108.36 63.49 -44.98
CA GLY A 105 107.84 64.75 -44.43
C GLY A 105 106.55 65.24 -45.09
N ARG A 106 106.08 64.62 -46.19
CA ARG A 106 104.77 64.95 -46.77
C ARG A 106 103.64 64.53 -45.83
N THR A 107 102.62 65.37 -45.71
CA THR A 107 101.47 65.11 -44.85
C THR A 107 100.19 65.52 -45.58
N PHE A 108 99.18 64.65 -45.52
CA PHE A 108 97.87 64.89 -46.11
C PHE A 108 96.81 64.63 -45.05
N THR A 109 95.92 65.59 -44.83
CA THR A 109 94.86 65.49 -43.81
C THR A 109 93.51 65.77 -44.46
N SER A 110 92.48 65.01 -44.07
CA SER A 110 91.11 65.26 -44.52
C SER A 110 90.53 66.55 -43.92
N SER A 111 91.04 66.99 -42.76
CA SER A 111 90.64 68.26 -42.19
C SER A 111 91.18 69.43 -43.02
N ARG A 112 90.32 70.37 -43.43
CA ARG A 112 90.68 71.52 -44.29
C ARG A 112 91.56 72.58 -43.61
N GLN A 113 92.18 72.28 -42.48
CA GLN A 113 93.09 73.19 -41.79
C GLN A 113 94.54 72.81 -42.10
N ASN A 114 95.31 73.76 -42.65
CA ASN A 114 96.73 73.59 -42.93
C ASN A 114 97.52 73.45 -41.61
N GLU A 115 97.72 72.22 -41.14
CA GLU A 115 98.69 71.94 -40.08
C GLU A 115 100.12 72.09 -40.62
N THR A 116 100.79 73.20 -40.31
CA THR A 116 102.19 73.46 -40.66
C THR A 116 103.19 72.75 -39.72
N THR A 117 102.74 71.77 -38.94
CA THR A 117 103.55 71.09 -37.91
C THR A 117 104.06 69.75 -38.42
N ASP A 118 105.35 69.46 -38.22
CA ASP A 118 105.93 68.14 -38.55
C ASP A 118 105.34 67.05 -37.64
N LEU A 119 104.40 66.27 -38.19
CA LEU A 119 103.68 65.22 -37.47
C LEU A 119 104.56 64.02 -37.12
N ARG A 120 105.78 63.91 -37.68
CA ARG A 120 106.68 62.79 -37.41
C ARG A 120 107.16 62.77 -35.96
N ASN A 121 107.14 63.90 -35.26
CA ASN A 121 107.54 63.99 -33.84
C ASN A 121 106.41 63.64 -32.87
N LYS A 122 105.18 63.41 -33.35
CA LYS A 122 104.05 63.07 -32.48
C LYS A 122 104.19 61.64 -31.93
N SER A 123 103.77 61.44 -30.68
CA SER A 123 103.87 60.15 -29.99
C SER A 123 103.17 59.02 -30.75
N TRP A 124 102.00 59.28 -31.33
CA TRP A 124 101.27 58.30 -32.13
C TRP A 124 102.07 57.83 -33.36
N PHE A 125 102.81 58.73 -34.01
CA PHE A 125 103.60 58.43 -35.20
C PHE A 125 104.80 57.53 -34.85
N GLN A 126 105.50 57.86 -33.76
CA GLN A 126 106.64 57.08 -33.26
C GLN A 126 106.20 55.70 -32.76
N ASN A 127 105.08 55.62 -32.06
CA ASN A 127 104.52 54.35 -31.58
C ASN A 127 104.07 53.44 -32.73
N ALA A 128 103.55 54.02 -33.81
CA ALA A 128 103.10 53.26 -34.98
C ALA A 128 104.25 52.77 -35.87
N LYS A 129 105.38 53.51 -35.95
CA LYS A 129 106.58 53.06 -36.69
C LYS A 129 107.06 51.67 -36.29
N GLN A 130 106.95 51.36 -35.00
CA GLN A 130 107.37 50.09 -34.41
C GLN A 130 106.29 49.01 -34.48
N ALA A 131 105.06 49.37 -34.87
CA ALA A 131 103.96 48.45 -35.02
C ALA A 131 103.97 47.78 -36.41
N TYR A 132 103.42 46.57 -36.48
CA TYR A 132 103.09 45.89 -37.75
C TYR A 132 101.59 45.85 -38.04
N GLN A 133 100.77 46.16 -37.04
CA GLN A 133 99.33 46.10 -37.09
C GLN A 133 98.75 47.42 -36.55
N LEU A 134 97.45 47.61 -36.78
CA LEU A 134 96.71 48.74 -36.26
C LEU A 134 96.84 48.82 -34.74
N LYS A 135 97.16 50.02 -34.23
CA LYS A 135 97.17 50.31 -32.80
C LYS A 135 96.23 51.47 -32.50
N LEU A 136 95.61 51.43 -31.34
CA LEU A 136 94.82 52.55 -30.82
C LEU A 136 95.70 53.44 -29.93
N THR A 137 95.43 54.74 -29.96
CA THR A 137 95.94 55.68 -28.94
C THR A 137 95.09 55.59 -27.68
N GLU A 138 95.57 56.19 -26.60
CA GLU A 138 94.68 56.60 -25.51
C GLU A 138 93.67 57.64 -26.01
N ILE A 139 92.61 57.89 -25.24
CA ILE A 139 91.64 58.94 -25.55
C ILE A 139 92.31 60.29 -25.25
N TYR A 140 92.33 61.20 -26.23
CA TYR A 140 92.89 62.53 -26.06
C TYR A 140 91.99 63.61 -26.65
N LEU A 141 92.18 64.85 -26.20
CA LEU A 141 91.55 66.02 -26.80
C LEU A 141 92.34 66.41 -28.04
N ASN A 142 91.74 66.30 -29.22
CA ASN A 142 92.34 66.84 -30.43
C ASN A 142 92.30 68.39 -30.32
N PRO A 143 93.46 69.08 -30.37
CA PRO A 143 93.52 70.52 -30.15
C PRO A 143 92.92 71.35 -31.29
N VAL A 144 92.77 70.75 -32.48
CA VAL A 144 92.23 71.38 -33.68
C VAL A 144 90.71 71.28 -33.71
N MET A 145 90.17 70.09 -33.45
CA MET A 145 88.73 69.83 -33.42
C MET A 145 88.08 70.20 -32.08
N ASN A 146 88.89 70.38 -31.02
CA ASN A 146 88.43 70.54 -29.64
C ASN A 146 87.45 69.45 -29.18
N GLN A 147 87.71 68.21 -29.60
CA GLN A 147 86.88 67.04 -29.35
C GLN A 147 87.71 65.89 -28.82
N LYS A 148 87.11 65.08 -27.93
CA LYS A 148 87.74 63.83 -27.48
C LYS A 148 87.71 62.82 -28.62
N VAL A 149 88.88 62.33 -28.99
CA VAL A 149 89.07 61.35 -30.06
C VAL A 149 89.86 60.16 -29.55
N ILE A 150 89.67 59.03 -30.21
CA ILE A 150 90.58 57.89 -30.16
C ILE A 150 91.23 57.73 -31.54
N GLY A 151 92.56 57.71 -31.57
CA GLY A 151 93.33 57.57 -32.80
C GLY A 151 93.54 56.11 -33.17
N ALA A 152 93.11 55.72 -34.36
CA ALA A 152 93.44 54.48 -35.01
C ALA A 152 94.68 54.69 -35.90
N VAL A 153 95.80 54.08 -35.52
CA VAL A 153 97.09 54.33 -36.15
C VAL A 153 97.57 53.09 -36.88
N MET A 154 97.78 53.21 -38.19
CA MET A 154 98.20 52.12 -39.06
C MET A 154 99.51 52.46 -39.78
N PRO A 155 100.60 51.69 -39.57
CA PRO A 155 101.83 51.86 -40.34
C PRO A 155 101.60 51.49 -41.81
N VAL A 156 101.96 52.40 -42.72
CA VAL A 156 101.83 52.22 -44.17
C VAL A 156 103.16 51.75 -44.74
N ARG A 157 103.12 50.63 -45.47
CA ARG A 157 104.30 50.01 -46.09
C ARG A 157 104.11 49.81 -47.58
N ASP A 158 105.13 50.13 -48.37
CA ASP A 158 105.21 49.88 -49.81
C ASP A 158 106.34 48.87 -50.05
N ASN A 159 106.03 47.72 -50.65
CA ASN A 159 106.95 46.58 -50.83
C ASN A 159 107.72 46.19 -49.54
N GLY A 160 107.04 46.21 -48.39
CA GLY A 160 107.59 45.83 -47.08
C GLY A 160 108.35 46.94 -46.33
N LYS A 161 108.72 48.04 -47.00
CA LYS A 161 109.38 49.19 -46.38
C LYS A 161 108.35 50.16 -45.82
N LEU A 162 108.55 50.65 -44.58
CA LEU A 162 107.70 51.67 -43.99
C LEU A 162 107.86 52.99 -44.75
N ILE A 163 106.75 53.53 -45.24
CA ILE A 163 106.72 54.77 -46.01
C ILE A 163 106.01 55.91 -45.27
N GLY A 164 105.13 55.58 -44.33
CA GLY A 164 104.39 56.56 -43.54
C GLY A 164 103.49 55.89 -42.51
N VAL A 165 102.64 56.69 -41.90
CA VAL A 165 101.63 56.25 -40.92
C VAL A 165 100.31 56.94 -41.25
N LEU A 166 99.25 56.15 -41.35
CA LEU A 166 97.89 56.61 -41.48
C LEU A 166 97.26 56.69 -40.09
N LEU A 167 96.77 57.85 -39.71
CA LEU A 167 96.02 58.09 -38.48
C LEU A 167 94.56 58.37 -38.85
N GLY A 168 93.62 57.63 -38.26
CA GLY A 168 92.20 57.99 -38.26
C GLY A 168 91.75 58.38 -36.85
N GLU A 169 91.32 59.61 -36.66
CA GLU A 169 90.83 60.12 -35.39
C GLU A 169 89.30 59.93 -35.31
N ILE A 170 88.88 58.96 -34.51
CA ILE A 170 87.47 58.64 -34.30
C ILE A 170 86.94 59.52 -33.17
N GLN A 171 85.96 60.36 -33.48
CA GLN A 171 85.30 61.22 -32.50
C GLN A 171 84.39 60.41 -31.57
N LEU A 172 84.48 60.70 -30.27
CA LEU A 172 83.74 59.96 -29.25
C LEU A 172 82.42 60.64 -28.82
N SER A 173 82.11 61.87 -29.27
CA SER A 173 80.90 62.59 -28.85
C SER A 173 79.63 61.80 -29.09
N ASP A 174 79.53 61.08 -30.20
CA ASP A 174 78.34 60.34 -30.58
C ASP A 174 78.16 59.13 -29.67
N ILE A 175 79.25 58.45 -29.33
CA ILE A 175 79.25 57.34 -28.36
C ILE A 175 78.89 57.86 -26.97
N ILE A 176 79.49 58.97 -26.53
CA ILE A 176 79.23 59.57 -25.23
C ILE A 176 77.76 59.98 -25.11
N THR A 177 77.22 60.64 -26.14
CA THR A 177 75.81 61.06 -26.19
C THR A 177 74.89 59.84 -26.19
N LYS A 178 75.21 58.81 -26.97
CA LYS A 178 74.42 57.58 -27.03
C LYS A 178 74.37 56.88 -25.68
N VAL A 179 75.50 56.72 -25.00
CA VAL A 179 75.58 56.06 -23.69
C VAL A 179 74.89 56.88 -22.60
N SER A 180 75.16 58.19 -22.50
CA SER A 180 74.55 59.07 -21.49
C SER A 180 73.03 59.20 -21.58
N GLN A 181 72.44 58.91 -22.75
CA GLN A 181 70.98 58.88 -22.97
C GLN A 181 70.35 57.51 -22.75
N MET A 182 71.13 56.44 -22.55
CA MET A 182 70.55 55.12 -22.29
C MET A 182 69.87 55.10 -20.92
N ARG A 183 68.66 54.56 -20.88
CA ARG A 183 67.87 54.40 -19.65
C ARG A 183 67.43 52.96 -19.49
N PHE A 184 67.50 52.47 -18.26
CA PHE A 184 67.17 51.09 -17.88
C PHE A 184 66.44 51.09 -16.54
N ALA A 185 65.11 50.93 -16.55
CA ALA A 185 64.26 50.76 -15.36
C ALA A 185 64.71 51.61 -14.14
N GLY A 186 64.81 52.93 -14.31
CA GLY A 186 65.20 53.87 -13.25
C GLY A 186 66.72 54.14 -13.11
N GLY A 187 67.58 53.40 -13.80
CA GLY A 187 69.02 53.66 -13.91
C GLY A 187 69.49 53.99 -15.33
N ALA A 188 70.80 53.93 -15.54
CA ALA A 188 71.47 54.48 -16.72
C ALA A 188 72.62 53.59 -17.22
N ALA A 189 73.53 54.15 -18.03
CA ALA A 189 74.68 53.44 -18.57
C ALA A 189 75.95 54.28 -18.53
N THR A 190 77.08 53.58 -18.40
CA THR A 190 78.42 54.16 -18.32
C THR A 190 79.38 53.40 -19.21
N LEU A 191 80.39 54.07 -19.75
CA LEU A 191 81.43 53.49 -20.59
C LEU A 191 82.81 53.90 -20.07
N THR A 192 83.64 52.90 -19.76
CA THR A 192 85.02 53.10 -19.31
C THR A 192 86.03 52.66 -20.35
N ASP A 193 87.23 53.24 -20.29
CA ASP A 193 88.38 52.68 -21.01
C ASP A 193 88.94 51.42 -20.33
N GLN A 194 90.02 50.87 -20.88
CA GLN A 194 90.71 49.68 -20.36
C GLN A 194 91.33 49.88 -18.96
N ASN A 195 91.48 51.13 -18.51
CA ASN A 195 91.97 51.49 -17.19
C ASN A 195 90.80 51.81 -16.23
N ALA A 196 89.58 51.43 -16.60
CA ALA A 196 88.35 51.72 -15.89
C ALA A 196 88.05 53.23 -15.71
N VAL A 197 88.61 54.11 -16.54
CA VAL A 197 88.30 55.54 -16.47
C VAL A 197 87.02 55.83 -17.25
N PHE A 198 86.02 56.42 -16.60
CA PHE A 198 84.77 56.79 -17.26
C PHE A 198 85.01 57.87 -18.31
N PHE A 199 84.58 57.62 -19.54
CA PHE A 199 84.56 58.65 -20.59
C PHE A 199 83.16 58.91 -21.14
N ALA A 200 82.17 58.06 -20.79
CA ALA A 200 80.75 58.36 -20.92
C ALA A 200 80.01 57.92 -19.64
N SER A 201 79.12 58.78 -19.14
CA SER A 201 78.22 58.53 -18.01
C SER A 201 77.00 59.45 -18.17
N ASP A 202 75.88 59.11 -17.55
CA ASP A 202 74.75 60.02 -17.41
C ASP A 202 75.00 61.12 -16.37
N ASP A 203 75.90 60.88 -15.40
CA ASP A 203 76.44 61.89 -14.51
C ASP A 203 77.76 62.46 -15.07
N PRO A 204 77.78 63.74 -15.49
CA PRO A 204 79.00 64.38 -16.00
C PRO A 204 80.16 64.43 -15.01
N THR A 205 79.90 64.28 -13.70
CA THR A 205 80.93 64.34 -12.64
C THR A 205 81.77 63.06 -12.52
N ASP A 206 81.34 61.98 -13.17
CA ASP A 206 82.08 60.71 -13.25
C ASP A 206 83.22 60.76 -14.28
N ILE A 207 83.07 61.62 -15.30
CA ILE A 207 83.95 61.64 -16.46
C ILE A 207 85.39 61.97 -16.06
N GLY A 208 86.34 61.09 -16.44
CA GLY A 208 87.75 61.21 -16.13
C GLY A 208 88.18 60.60 -14.79
N ARG A 209 87.25 59.96 -14.07
CA ARG A 209 87.51 59.28 -12.80
C ARG A 209 87.34 57.77 -12.95
N THR A 210 88.00 57.00 -12.10
CA THR A 210 87.72 55.55 -11.95
C THR A 210 86.57 55.32 -10.96
N PRO A 211 85.93 54.13 -10.95
CA PRO A 211 84.85 53.85 -10.00
C PRO A 211 85.22 54.13 -8.54
N SER A 212 86.40 53.68 -8.08
CA SER A 212 86.85 53.91 -6.69
C SER A 212 87.09 55.38 -6.35
N GLN A 213 87.34 56.23 -7.34
CA GLN A 213 87.46 57.68 -7.14
C GLN A 213 86.10 58.34 -6.95
N ILE A 214 85.02 57.78 -7.48
CA ILE A 214 83.64 58.31 -7.33
C ILE A 214 83.07 57.90 -5.97
N SER A 215 83.18 56.62 -5.62
CA SER A 215 82.74 56.07 -4.33
C SER A 215 83.68 54.95 -3.88
N SER A 216 83.98 54.89 -2.58
CA SER A 216 84.72 53.78 -1.98
C SER A 216 84.04 52.43 -2.21
N ASP A 217 82.71 52.44 -2.33
CA ASP A 217 81.89 51.24 -2.51
C ASP A 217 82.03 50.64 -3.92
N PHE A 218 82.64 51.36 -4.87
CA PHE A 218 82.83 50.89 -6.24
C PHE A 218 84.19 50.21 -6.48
N SER A 219 84.94 49.94 -5.41
CA SER A 219 86.23 49.23 -5.51
C SER A 219 86.07 47.82 -6.13
N GLU A 220 84.96 47.14 -5.84
CA GLU A 220 84.63 45.84 -6.44
C GLU A 220 84.28 45.98 -7.93
N MET A 221 83.59 47.05 -8.33
CA MET A 221 83.25 47.35 -9.72
C MET A 221 84.51 47.55 -10.57
N GLU A 222 85.47 48.34 -10.09
CA GLU A 222 86.74 48.59 -10.78
C GLU A 222 87.57 47.30 -10.94
N SER A 223 87.56 46.46 -9.89
CA SER A 223 88.20 45.13 -9.93
C SER A 223 87.51 44.21 -10.93
N ALA A 224 86.18 44.21 -10.96
CA ALA A 224 85.38 43.40 -11.88
C ALA A 224 85.63 43.78 -13.34
N PHE A 225 85.67 45.07 -13.68
CA PHE A 225 85.95 45.54 -15.05
C PHE A 225 87.33 45.10 -15.55
N SER A 226 88.32 45.03 -14.65
CA SER A 226 89.70 44.63 -14.98
C SER A 226 89.84 43.12 -15.20
N ILE A 227 89.05 42.29 -14.51
CA ILE A 227 89.20 40.83 -14.50
C ILE A 227 88.21 40.13 -15.42
N GLN A 228 86.95 40.57 -15.44
CA GLN A 228 85.83 39.85 -16.07
C GLN A 228 85.49 40.42 -17.45
N GLN A 229 85.09 39.55 -18.38
CA GLN A 229 84.58 40.00 -19.69
C GLN A 229 83.15 40.53 -19.61
N SER A 230 82.33 39.93 -18.76
CA SER A 230 81.01 40.40 -18.42
C SER A 230 80.67 39.96 -17.00
N GLY A 231 79.71 40.62 -16.38
CA GLY A 231 79.31 40.28 -15.03
C GLY A 231 78.15 41.12 -14.54
N HIS A 232 77.72 40.78 -13.33
CA HIS A 232 76.68 41.47 -12.59
C HIS A 232 77.21 41.83 -11.21
N LEU A 233 76.88 43.02 -10.72
CA LEU A 233 77.20 43.47 -9.37
C LEU A 233 76.12 44.42 -8.86
N THR A 234 75.85 44.36 -7.56
CA THR A 234 74.95 45.29 -6.90
C THR A 234 75.77 46.35 -6.19
N PHE A 235 75.37 47.61 -6.30
CA PHE A 235 76.10 48.71 -5.70
C PHE A 235 75.18 49.86 -5.25
N PRO A 236 75.53 50.54 -4.15
CA PRO A 236 74.79 51.71 -3.72
C PRO A 236 75.25 52.96 -4.50
N TYR A 237 74.32 53.71 -5.07
CA TYR A 237 74.59 54.99 -5.72
C TYR A 237 73.50 56.00 -5.39
N LEU A 238 73.88 57.23 -5.00
CA LEU A 238 72.95 58.31 -4.61
C LEU A 238 71.88 57.90 -3.59
N GLY A 239 72.21 56.99 -2.67
CA GLY A 239 71.30 56.51 -1.61
C GLY A 239 70.31 55.42 -2.03
N ARG A 240 70.44 54.86 -3.25
CA ARG A 240 69.64 53.72 -3.74
C ARG A 240 70.53 52.53 -4.08
N GLN A 241 69.95 51.34 -4.09
CA GLN A 241 70.63 50.12 -4.53
C GLN A 241 70.35 49.86 -6.00
N PHE A 242 71.43 49.74 -6.78
CA PHE A 242 71.38 49.47 -8.20
C PHE A 242 71.98 48.11 -8.51
N ASP A 243 71.35 47.38 -9.45
CA ASP A 243 71.91 46.19 -10.05
C ASP A 243 72.57 46.57 -11.37
N GLY A 244 73.89 46.41 -11.45
CA GLY A 244 74.74 46.72 -12.60
C GLY A 244 75.12 45.49 -13.39
N TYR A 245 74.90 45.53 -14.69
CA TYR A 245 75.32 44.53 -15.66
C TYR A 245 76.36 45.16 -16.57
N PHE A 246 77.53 44.55 -16.70
CA PHE A 246 78.60 45.07 -17.53
C PHE A 246 79.14 44.03 -18.50
N GLN A 247 79.67 44.51 -19.61
CA GLN A 247 80.28 43.69 -20.65
C GLN A 247 81.35 44.50 -21.40
N ARG A 248 82.43 43.82 -21.80
CA ARG A 248 83.52 44.39 -22.58
C ARG A 248 83.10 44.59 -24.03
N VAL A 249 83.43 45.78 -24.54
CA VAL A 249 83.35 46.16 -25.95
C VAL A 249 84.74 46.00 -26.54
N HIS A 250 84.92 45.00 -27.41
CA HIS A 250 86.23 44.69 -28.01
C HIS A 250 86.56 45.64 -29.16
N LEU A 251 87.63 46.41 -29.00
CA LEU A 251 88.11 47.35 -30.02
C LEU A 251 89.22 46.72 -30.86
N THR A 252 90.15 46.03 -30.21
CA THR A 252 91.21 45.21 -30.83
C THR A 252 91.53 44.04 -29.91
N ASP A 253 92.42 43.13 -30.32
CA ASP A 253 92.86 41.99 -29.49
C ASP A 253 93.43 42.38 -28.11
N SER A 254 93.86 43.64 -27.94
CA SER A 254 94.51 44.13 -26.71
C SER A 254 93.83 45.33 -26.06
N ALA A 255 92.79 45.90 -26.69
CA ALA A 255 92.12 47.11 -26.21
C ALA A 255 90.61 46.91 -26.17
N TYR A 256 90.00 47.27 -25.04
CA TYR A 256 88.58 47.16 -24.81
C TYR A 256 88.05 48.37 -24.06
N TRP A 257 86.75 48.60 -24.18
CA TRP A 257 85.99 49.43 -23.25
C TRP A 257 85.08 48.54 -22.41
N THR A 258 84.57 49.04 -21.31
CA THR A 258 83.55 48.34 -20.51
C THR A 258 82.28 49.15 -20.49
N LEU A 259 81.22 48.62 -21.11
CA LEU A 259 79.88 49.20 -21.03
C LEU A 259 79.20 48.57 -19.81
N MET A 260 78.73 49.40 -18.88
CA MET A 260 77.87 48.98 -17.79
C MET A 260 76.52 49.66 -17.92
N VAL A 261 75.45 48.90 -17.69
CA VAL A 261 74.08 49.39 -17.54
C VAL A 261 73.61 49.03 -16.14
N PHE A 262 72.85 49.89 -15.49
CA PHE A 262 72.37 49.61 -14.14
C PHE A 262 70.90 49.99 -13.98
N ILE A 263 70.19 49.23 -13.15
CA ILE A 263 68.75 49.36 -12.92
C ILE A 263 68.45 49.63 -11.45
N ASP A 264 67.46 50.47 -11.18
CA ASP A 264 66.95 50.70 -9.83
C ASP A 264 65.96 49.57 -9.49
N THR A 265 66.36 48.71 -8.56
CA THR A 265 65.60 47.49 -8.20
C THR A 265 64.18 47.80 -7.72
N ASP A 266 63.98 48.90 -6.99
CA ASP A 266 62.67 49.30 -6.49
C ASP A 266 61.77 49.83 -7.62
N THR A 267 62.33 50.63 -8.52
CA THR A 267 61.61 51.16 -9.69
C THR A 267 61.24 50.03 -10.66
N ALA A 268 62.14 49.07 -10.88
CA ALA A 268 61.90 47.97 -11.81
C ALA A 268 60.83 46.98 -11.31
N LEU A 269 60.68 46.82 -9.99
CA LEU A 269 59.69 45.93 -9.38
C LEU A 269 58.36 46.61 -9.06
N GLN A 270 58.21 47.92 -9.31
CA GLN A 270 56.97 48.64 -9.03
C GLN A 270 55.73 48.02 -9.71
N GLY A 271 55.90 47.50 -10.94
CA GLY A 271 54.84 46.78 -11.67
C GLY A 271 54.42 45.44 -11.03
N VAL A 272 55.32 44.81 -10.26
CA VAL A 272 55.01 43.57 -9.52
C VAL A 272 54.10 43.88 -8.33
N TYR A 273 54.37 44.97 -7.62
CA TYR A 273 53.58 45.37 -6.46
C TYR A 273 52.16 45.81 -6.83
N SER A 274 51.97 46.52 -7.95
CA SER A 274 50.63 46.88 -8.43
C SER A 274 49.81 45.66 -8.83
N ALA A 275 50.41 44.71 -9.56
CA ALA A 275 49.75 43.46 -9.94
C ALA A 275 49.41 42.57 -8.73
N GLN A 276 50.24 42.59 -7.69
CA GLN A 276 49.97 41.90 -6.43
C GLN A 276 48.72 42.46 -5.73
N ASN A 277 48.55 43.78 -5.67
CA ASN A 277 47.37 44.40 -5.07
C ASN A 277 46.09 44.12 -5.86
N GLU A 278 46.13 44.17 -7.19
CA GLU A 278 44.99 43.82 -8.04
C GLU A 278 44.56 42.35 -7.84
N ALA A 279 45.54 41.43 -7.72
CA ALA A 279 45.27 40.02 -7.46
C ALA A 279 44.61 39.78 -6.09
N ILE A 280 45.02 40.53 -5.05
CA ILE A 280 44.42 40.43 -3.71
C ILE A 280 42.97 40.94 -3.73
N VAL A 281 42.71 42.10 -4.33
CA VAL A 281 41.37 42.69 -4.39
C VAL A 281 40.40 41.80 -5.17
N THR A 282 40.82 41.30 -6.34
CA THR A 282 39.99 40.36 -7.14
C THR A 282 39.69 39.07 -6.39
N SER A 283 40.67 38.53 -5.64
CA SER A 283 40.48 37.33 -4.81
C SER A 283 39.43 37.54 -3.71
N ILE A 284 39.48 38.69 -3.02
CA ILE A 284 38.50 39.04 -1.96
C ILE A 284 37.09 39.17 -2.55
N ILE A 285 36.94 39.82 -3.71
CA ILE A 285 35.64 39.97 -4.38
C ILE A 285 35.06 38.61 -4.77
N LEU A 286 35.88 37.70 -5.33
CA LEU A 286 35.42 36.36 -5.70
C LEU A 286 34.99 35.53 -4.50
N ILE A 287 35.67 35.66 -3.35
CA ILE A 287 35.27 35.01 -2.11
C ILE A 287 33.89 35.54 -1.65
N LEU A 288 33.68 36.85 -1.64
CA LEU A 288 32.41 37.46 -1.23
C LEU A 288 31.25 37.05 -2.14
N ILE A 289 31.46 37.06 -3.46
CA ILE A 289 30.46 36.61 -4.45
C ILE A 289 30.13 35.13 -4.23
N SER A 290 31.14 34.29 -4.00
CA SER A 290 30.93 32.85 -3.76
C SER A 290 30.13 32.60 -2.49
N ILE A 291 30.42 33.31 -1.39
CA ILE A 291 29.65 33.23 -0.14
C ILE A 291 28.19 33.66 -0.37
N GLY A 292 27.98 34.76 -1.09
CA GLY A 292 26.64 35.26 -1.44
C GLY A 292 25.84 34.28 -2.29
N ALA A 293 26.46 33.69 -3.32
CA ALA A 293 25.84 32.68 -4.18
C ALA A 293 25.45 31.41 -3.38
N ILE A 294 26.35 30.91 -2.54
CA ILE A 294 26.08 29.77 -1.65
C ILE A 294 24.90 30.09 -0.72
N PHE A 295 24.86 31.30 -0.14
CA PHE A 295 23.75 31.72 0.72
C PHE A 295 22.40 31.65 0.00
N LEU A 296 22.31 32.20 -1.22
CA LEU A 296 21.08 32.22 -2.02
C LEU A 296 20.63 30.81 -2.44
N ILE A 297 21.54 29.99 -2.98
CA ILE A 297 21.24 28.63 -3.45
C ILE A 297 20.72 27.78 -2.29
N VAL A 298 21.43 27.76 -1.17
CA VAL A 298 21.02 26.98 0.01
C VAL A 298 19.70 27.52 0.56
N ASN A 299 19.48 28.84 0.58
CA ASN A 299 18.22 29.37 1.12
C ASN A 299 17.00 29.09 0.23
N HIS A 300 17.17 29.03 -1.08
CA HIS A 300 16.11 28.67 -2.02
C HIS A 300 15.80 27.16 -1.97
N ALA A 301 16.83 26.31 -2.06
CA ALA A 301 16.67 24.85 -2.05
C ALA A 301 16.16 24.28 -0.71
N TYR A 302 16.39 24.98 0.42
CA TYR A 302 15.99 24.48 1.73
C TYR A 302 14.54 24.81 2.13
N ARG A 303 13.86 25.71 1.40
CA ARG A 303 12.46 26.09 1.71
C ARG A 303 11.46 24.92 1.54
N PRO A 304 11.47 24.16 0.43
CA PRO A 304 10.57 23.01 0.26
C PRO A 304 10.80 21.92 1.33
N LEU A 305 12.06 21.68 1.71
CA LEU A 305 12.42 20.72 2.76
C LEU A 305 11.83 21.07 4.14
N LEU A 306 11.71 22.36 4.46
CA LEU A 306 11.08 22.79 5.71
C LEU A 306 9.56 22.64 5.69
N LYS A 307 8.91 22.86 4.54
CA LYS A 307 7.47 22.57 4.36
C LYS A 307 7.19 21.08 4.50
N LEU A 308 7.98 20.22 3.84
CA LEU A 308 7.91 18.77 3.97
C LEU A 308 8.11 18.30 5.43
N LYS A 309 9.15 18.81 6.11
CA LYS A 309 9.39 18.52 7.52
C LYS A 309 8.18 18.89 8.39
N SER A 310 7.62 20.08 8.16
CA SER A 310 6.48 20.57 8.96
C SER A 310 5.24 19.73 8.71
N ALA A 311 4.92 19.41 7.45
CA ALA A 311 3.79 18.55 7.10
C ALA A 311 3.91 17.15 7.73
N VAL A 312 5.09 16.53 7.70
CA VAL A 312 5.34 15.22 8.33
C VAL A 312 5.21 15.30 9.86
N ILE A 313 5.75 16.35 10.48
CA ILE A 313 5.65 16.58 11.93
C ILE A 313 4.20 16.82 12.34
N GLU A 314 3.44 17.60 11.57
CA GLU A 314 2.05 17.92 11.87
C GLU A 314 1.14 16.68 11.76
N LEU A 315 1.41 15.81 10.79
CA LEU A 315 0.84 14.46 10.70
C LEU A 315 1.24 13.57 11.88
N SER A 316 2.50 13.60 12.32
CA SER A 316 2.97 12.73 13.41
C SER A 316 2.52 13.18 14.81
N HIS A 317 2.22 14.47 15.01
CA HIS A 317 1.80 15.03 16.30
C HIS A 317 0.28 14.94 16.54
N GLY A 318 -0.47 14.32 15.62
CA GLY A 318 -1.81 13.82 15.93
C GLY A 318 -2.99 14.72 15.58
N ASN A 319 -2.80 15.77 14.76
CA ASN A 319 -3.95 16.56 14.27
C ASN A 319 -4.79 15.81 13.21
N GLY A 320 -4.27 14.69 12.67
CA GLY A 320 -5.00 13.81 11.77
C GLY A 320 -5.47 14.47 10.47
N ASP A 321 -4.97 15.66 10.14
CA ASP A 321 -5.44 16.43 9.01
C ASP A 321 -4.88 15.90 7.69
N LEU A 322 -5.70 15.09 7.01
CA LEU A 322 -5.37 14.49 5.71
C LEU A 322 -5.80 15.39 4.53
N THR A 323 -6.22 16.63 4.78
CA THR A 323 -6.60 17.59 3.71
C THR A 323 -5.41 18.40 3.22
N ASN A 324 -4.36 18.54 4.04
CA ASN A 324 -3.17 19.28 3.67
C ASN A 324 -2.42 18.62 2.50
N ARG A 325 -1.96 19.44 1.56
CA ARG A 325 -1.15 19.02 0.41
C ARG A 325 0.11 19.87 0.33
N LEU A 326 1.20 19.24 -0.09
CA LEU A 326 2.43 19.94 -0.43
C LEU A 326 2.29 20.53 -1.83
N GLU A 327 2.72 21.78 -1.97
CA GLU A 327 2.82 22.47 -3.26
C GLU A 327 3.89 21.78 -4.11
N VAL A 328 3.50 21.29 -5.29
CA VAL A 328 4.41 20.64 -6.23
C VAL A 328 4.84 21.68 -7.26
N ASP A 329 6.09 22.15 -7.16
CA ASP A 329 6.68 23.11 -8.09
C ASP A 329 7.99 22.53 -8.64
N GLY A 330 8.17 22.58 -9.97
CA GLY A 330 9.31 22.01 -10.68
C GLY A 330 9.21 20.51 -11.03
N THR A 331 10.33 19.95 -11.49
CA THR A 331 10.46 18.54 -11.95
C THR A 331 11.68 17.84 -11.35
N ASP A 332 12.19 18.34 -10.22
CA ASP A 332 13.36 17.79 -9.54
C ASP A 332 12.97 16.73 -8.49
N ASP A 333 13.95 16.16 -7.80
CA ASP A 333 13.74 15.15 -6.76
C ASP A 333 12.81 15.64 -5.64
N LEU A 334 12.80 16.94 -5.33
CA LEU A 334 11.93 17.52 -4.29
C LEU A 334 10.47 17.61 -4.76
N ALA A 335 10.24 17.92 -6.05
CA ALA A 335 8.91 17.86 -6.66
C ALA A 335 8.36 16.42 -6.65
N MET A 336 9.19 15.43 -7.00
CA MET A 336 8.81 14.01 -6.96
C MET A 336 8.47 13.53 -5.54
N ILE A 337 9.24 13.95 -4.53
CA ILE A 337 8.95 13.63 -3.11
C ILE A 337 7.62 14.27 -2.68
N SER A 338 7.38 15.53 -3.06
CA SER A 338 6.12 16.24 -2.73
C SER A 338 4.91 15.57 -3.37
N GLN A 339 5.04 15.11 -4.63
CA GLN A 339 3.99 14.34 -5.32
C GLN A 339 3.75 12.97 -4.67
N GLY A 340 4.82 12.24 -4.33
CA GLY A 340 4.72 10.96 -3.63
C GLY A 340 4.04 11.09 -2.26
N PHE A 341 4.36 12.16 -1.52
CA PHE A 341 3.70 12.48 -0.26
C PHE A 341 2.20 12.79 -0.46
N ASN A 342 1.83 13.61 -1.43
CA ASN A 342 0.43 13.91 -1.72
C ASN A 342 -0.38 12.65 -2.08
N ASN A 343 0.17 11.77 -2.93
CA ASN A 343 -0.46 10.50 -3.28
C ASN A 343 -0.61 9.58 -2.06
N PHE A 344 0.37 9.57 -1.15
CA PHE A 344 0.27 8.81 0.10
C PHE A 344 -0.86 9.31 1.00
N ILE A 345 -0.99 10.63 1.16
CA ILE A 345 -2.08 11.25 1.93
C ILE A 345 -3.45 11.01 1.29
N GLU A 346 -3.55 11.12 -0.03
CA GLU A 346 -4.79 10.82 -0.77
C GLU A 346 -5.23 9.36 -0.57
N ASN A 347 -4.30 8.40 -0.66
CA ASN A 347 -4.63 6.99 -0.41
C ASN A 347 -5.06 6.75 1.03
N LEU A 348 -4.41 7.38 2.03
CA LEU A 348 -4.84 7.30 3.42
C LEU A 348 -6.22 7.91 3.63
N GLN A 349 -6.50 9.07 3.03
CA GLN A 349 -7.80 9.74 3.11
C GLN A 349 -8.91 8.85 2.54
N ASN A 350 -8.69 8.28 1.34
CA ASN A 350 -9.64 7.35 0.71
C ASN A 350 -9.86 6.09 1.55
N MET A 351 -8.80 5.54 2.16
CA MET A 351 -8.91 4.38 3.06
C MET A 351 -9.75 4.73 4.30
N MET A 352 -9.52 5.89 4.92
CA MET A 352 -10.31 6.33 6.08
C MET A 352 -11.77 6.60 5.72
N LEU A 353 -12.07 7.15 4.54
CA LEU A 353 -13.45 7.31 4.05
C LEU A 353 -14.14 5.96 3.85
N GLN A 354 -13.47 4.99 3.23
CA GLN A 354 -14.02 3.65 3.07
C GLN A 354 -14.26 2.95 4.42
N ILE A 355 -13.37 3.14 5.41
CA ILE A 355 -13.58 2.61 6.76
C ILE A 355 -14.78 3.31 7.42
N SER A 356 -14.92 4.63 7.28
CA SER A 356 -16.07 5.38 7.80
C SER A 356 -17.39 4.87 7.23
N ASP A 357 -17.48 4.71 5.90
CA ASP A 357 -18.67 4.20 5.22
C ASP A 357 -18.98 2.75 5.62
N ALA A 358 -17.95 1.90 5.71
CA ALA A 358 -18.10 0.52 6.17
C ALA A 358 -18.61 0.47 7.63
N SER A 359 -18.10 1.34 8.50
CA SER A 359 -18.50 1.43 9.90
C SER A 359 -19.95 1.90 10.04
N GLN A 360 -20.39 2.87 9.24
CA GLN A 360 -21.79 3.31 9.21
C GLN A 360 -22.74 2.19 8.74
N ASN A 361 -22.33 1.41 7.73
CA ASN A 361 -23.08 0.25 7.27
C ASN A 361 -23.17 -0.85 8.36
N ILE A 362 -22.07 -1.12 9.06
CA ILE A 362 -22.04 -2.04 10.21
C ILE A 362 -22.98 -1.55 11.31
N SER A 363 -22.95 -0.25 11.64
CA SER A 363 -23.84 0.36 12.63
C SER A 363 -25.33 0.13 12.30
N THR A 364 -25.72 0.39 11.05
CA THR A 364 -27.08 0.17 10.56
C THR A 364 -27.49 -1.31 10.64
N ASN A 365 -26.61 -2.22 10.20
CA ASN A 365 -26.86 -3.66 10.27
C ASN A 365 -26.97 -4.17 11.71
N LEU A 366 -26.20 -3.62 12.65
CA LEU A 366 -26.27 -3.99 14.06
C LEU A 366 -27.57 -3.52 14.72
N VAL A 367 -28.10 -2.35 14.35
CA VAL A 367 -29.44 -1.91 14.80
C VAL A 367 -30.51 -2.90 14.33
N GLN A 368 -30.51 -3.24 13.04
CA GLN A 368 -31.47 -4.19 12.47
C GLN A 368 -31.32 -5.60 13.08
N LEU A 369 -30.09 -6.05 13.34
CA LEU A 369 -29.82 -7.32 14.02
C LEU A 369 -30.35 -7.30 15.46
N GLY A 370 -30.17 -6.19 16.19
CA GLY A 370 -30.68 -6.02 17.54
C GLY A 370 -32.21 -5.94 17.63
N GLU A 371 -32.88 -5.37 16.62
CA GLU A 371 -34.34 -5.43 16.49
C GLU A 371 -34.82 -6.85 16.20
N THR A 372 -34.21 -7.52 15.23
CA THR A 372 -34.54 -8.92 14.87
C THR A 372 -34.34 -9.87 16.04
N ALA A 373 -33.27 -9.70 16.81
CA ALA A 373 -33.00 -10.53 17.99
C ALA A 373 -34.06 -10.35 19.09
N ARG A 374 -34.51 -9.10 19.34
CA ARG A 374 -35.59 -8.82 20.29
C ARG A 374 -36.94 -9.35 19.81
N GLU A 375 -37.23 -9.25 18.52
CA GLU A 375 -38.44 -9.84 17.95
C GLU A 375 -38.44 -11.37 18.09
N ASN A 376 -37.30 -12.02 17.83
CA ASN A 376 -37.14 -13.46 18.02
C ASN A 376 -37.31 -13.87 19.49
N GLU A 377 -36.75 -13.11 20.44
CA GLU A 377 -36.96 -13.36 21.87
C GLU A 377 -38.45 -13.34 22.23
N SER A 378 -39.19 -12.33 21.76
CA SER A 378 -40.64 -12.26 21.97
C SER A 378 -41.39 -13.43 21.35
N LYS A 379 -41.01 -13.88 20.15
CA LYS A 379 -41.62 -15.04 19.48
C LYS A 379 -41.33 -16.34 20.22
N LEU A 380 -40.13 -16.51 20.75
CA LEU A 380 -39.77 -17.71 21.52
C LEU A 380 -40.55 -17.80 22.84
N VAL A 381 -40.81 -16.67 23.51
CA VAL A 381 -41.69 -16.65 24.69
C VAL A 381 -43.11 -17.11 24.33
N MET A 382 -43.65 -16.65 23.21
CA MET A 382 -44.95 -17.11 22.72
C MET A 382 -44.94 -18.60 22.39
N HIS A 383 -43.92 -19.08 21.67
CA HIS A 383 -43.78 -20.51 21.35
C HIS A 383 -43.65 -21.41 22.58
N SER A 384 -42.98 -20.96 23.64
CA SER A 384 -42.93 -21.71 24.90
C SER A 384 -44.33 -21.86 25.50
N SER A 385 -45.15 -20.80 25.48
CA SER A 385 -46.53 -20.86 25.99
C SER A 385 -47.43 -21.73 25.11
N GLU A 386 -47.29 -21.64 23.79
CA GLU A 386 -48.02 -22.50 22.85
C GLU A 386 -47.65 -23.98 23.04
N THR A 387 -46.36 -24.27 23.26
CA THR A 387 -45.85 -25.62 23.53
C THR A 387 -46.49 -26.19 24.81
N GLU A 388 -46.54 -25.40 25.88
CA GLU A 388 -47.18 -25.80 27.15
C GLU A 388 -48.69 -26.08 26.99
N GLN A 389 -49.39 -25.26 26.20
CA GLN A 389 -50.81 -25.49 25.88
C GLN A 389 -51.02 -26.79 25.12
N VAL A 390 -50.17 -27.09 24.14
CA VAL A 390 -50.24 -28.36 23.38
C VAL A 390 -49.97 -29.56 24.27
N VAL A 391 -48.98 -29.49 25.17
CA VAL A 391 -48.71 -30.55 26.17
C VAL A 391 -49.92 -30.79 27.05
N THR A 392 -50.59 -29.72 27.50
CA THR A 392 -51.83 -29.82 28.28
C THR A 392 -52.92 -30.54 27.49
N ALA A 393 -53.14 -30.16 26.22
CA ALA A 393 -54.13 -30.80 25.35
C ALA A 393 -53.81 -32.29 25.08
N ILE A 394 -52.54 -32.65 24.92
CA ILE A 394 -52.11 -34.05 24.77
C ILE A 394 -52.39 -34.85 26.05
N THR A 395 -52.16 -34.25 27.22
CA THR A 395 -52.46 -34.87 28.51
C THR A 395 -53.96 -35.12 28.67
N GLU A 396 -54.81 -34.14 28.32
CA GLU A 396 -56.27 -34.30 28.32
C GLU A 396 -56.73 -35.34 27.29
N MET A 397 -56.08 -35.42 26.13
CA MET A 397 -56.36 -36.44 25.11
C MET A 397 -56.02 -37.84 25.60
N SER A 398 -54.88 -38.01 26.30
CA SER A 398 -54.48 -39.29 26.88
C SER A 398 -55.47 -39.75 27.95
N GLU A 399 -55.92 -38.84 28.83
CA GLU A 399 -56.93 -39.17 29.85
C GLU A 399 -58.30 -39.46 29.24
N SER A 400 -58.68 -38.74 28.17
CA SER A 400 -59.90 -39.02 27.41
C SER A 400 -59.86 -40.39 26.78
N ALA A 401 -58.74 -40.78 26.15
CA ALA A 401 -58.56 -42.12 25.62
C ALA A 401 -58.67 -43.17 26.74
N ARG A 402 -58.03 -42.97 27.90
CA ARG A 402 -58.15 -43.87 29.05
C ARG A 402 -59.61 -44.04 29.50
N THR A 403 -60.34 -42.94 29.60
CA THR A 403 -61.77 -42.95 29.96
C THR A 403 -62.62 -43.70 28.93
N VAL A 404 -62.36 -43.52 27.64
CA VAL A 404 -63.06 -44.27 26.57
C VAL A 404 -62.78 -45.77 26.68
N ALA A 405 -61.53 -46.17 26.95
CA ALA A 405 -61.18 -47.58 27.13
C ALA A 405 -61.92 -48.21 28.33
N GLU A 406 -62.02 -47.49 29.45
CA GLU A 406 -62.80 -47.92 30.62
C GLU A 406 -64.30 -48.06 30.29
N ASN A 407 -64.87 -47.10 29.55
CA ASN A 407 -66.26 -47.17 29.10
C ASN A 407 -66.51 -48.36 28.16
N VAL A 408 -65.57 -48.70 27.29
CA VAL A 408 -65.64 -49.87 26.41
C VAL A 408 -65.66 -51.17 27.23
N LEU A 409 -64.80 -51.29 28.24
CA LEU A 409 -64.79 -52.45 29.14
C LEU A 409 -66.13 -52.61 29.87
N GLN A 410 -66.70 -51.50 30.35
CA GLN A 410 -68.02 -51.51 30.98
C GLN A 410 -69.12 -51.89 29.97
N SER A 411 -69.06 -51.38 28.75
CA SER A 411 -70.00 -51.70 27.67
C SER A 411 -69.97 -53.18 27.30
N ASN A 412 -68.78 -53.78 27.19
CA ASN A 412 -68.61 -55.21 26.93
C ASN A 412 -69.26 -56.06 28.04
N GLN A 413 -69.09 -55.65 29.30
CA GLN A 413 -69.69 -56.37 30.42
C GLN A 413 -71.23 -56.32 30.39
N ILE A 414 -71.81 -55.14 30.10
CA ILE A 414 -73.27 -54.98 29.94
C ILE A 414 -73.78 -55.80 28.75
N THR A 415 -73.02 -55.85 27.67
CA THR A 415 -73.35 -56.58 26.43
C THR A 415 -73.32 -58.10 26.66
N ASP A 416 -72.33 -58.61 27.39
CA ASP A 416 -72.26 -60.03 27.79
C ASP A 416 -73.44 -60.42 28.69
N ASP A 417 -73.74 -59.61 29.70
CA ASP A 417 -74.89 -59.84 30.59
C ASP A 417 -76.22 -59.85 29.80
N ALA A 418 -76.39 -58.90 28.87
CA ALA A 418 -77.57 -58.86 28.00
C ALA A 418 -77.68 -60.08 27.09
N ASN A 419 -76.56 -60.57 26.53
CA ASN A 419 -76.54 -61.78 25.71
C ASN A 419 -76.93 -63.02 26.53
N ARG A 420 -76.41 -63.14 27.76
CA ARG A 420 -76.74 -64.24 28.68
C ARG A 420 -78.22 -64.23 29.06
N GLU A 421 -78.78 -63.06 29.32
CA GLU A 421 -80.21 -62.91 29.62
C GLU A 421 -81.09 -63.23 28.41
N ALA A 422 -80.68 -62.83 27.20
CA ALA A 422 -81.35 -63.17 25.94
C ALA A 422 -81.37 -64.68 25.72
N GLN A 423 -80.24 -65.37 25.89
CA GLN A 423 -80.13 -66.82 25.77
C GLN A 423 -80.96 -67.57 26.83
N SER A 424 -80.98 -67.06 28.06
CA SER A 424 -81.83 -67.58 29.13
C SER A 424 -83.32 -67.45 28.77
N SER A 425 -83.72 -66.27 28.32
CA SER A 425 -85.10 -65.99 27.87
C SER A 425 -85.51 -66.88 26.71
N LEU A 426 -84.63 -67.08 25.72
CA LEU A 426 -84.89 -67.94 24.56
C LEU A 426 -85.13 -69.40 24.99
N ARG A 427 -84.42 -69.88 26.02
CA ARG A 427 -84.64 -71.21 26.61
C ARG A 427 -86.02 -71.31 27.26
N ILE A 428 -86.39 -70.33 28.07
CA ILE A 428 -87.70 -70.28 28.75
C ILE A 428 -88.85 -70.25 27.73
N VAL A 429 -88.69 -69.46 26.66
CA VAL A 429 -89.67 -69.35 25.58
C VAL A 429 -89.81 -70.68 24.84
N ASN A 430 -88.71 -71.37 24.53
CA ASN A 430 -88.76 -72.69 23.90
C ASN A 430 -89.45 -73.74 24.80
N ASP A 431 -89.20 -73.71 26.11
CA ASP A 431 -89.89 -74.58 27.08
C ASP A 431 -91.39 -74.27 27.15
N ALA A 432 -91.78 -73.00 27.04
CA ALA A 432 -93.18 -72.58 26.97
C ALA A 432 -93.85 -73.08 25.69
N VAL A 433 -93.20 -72.99 24.52
CA VAL A 433 -93.72 -73.57 23.25
C VAL A 433 -93.94 -75.07 23.39
N SER A 434 -92.98 -75.79 23.98
CA SER A 434 -93.09 -77.24 24.23
C SER A 434 -94.28 -77.57 25.14
N SER A 435 -94.47 -76.80 26.20
CA SER A 435 -95.57 -76.96 27.15
C SER A 435 -96.94 -76.68 26.51
N VAL A 436 -97.04 -75.62 25.71
CA VAL A 436 -98.28 -75.30 24.95
C VAL A 436 -98.58 -76.39 23.93
N THR A 437 -97.56 -76.92 23.25
CA THR A 437 -97.74 -78.03 22.28
C THR A 437 -98.26 -79.30 22.96
N SER A 438 -97.75 -79.60 24.16
CA SER A 438 -98.24 -80.72 24.97
C SER A 438 -99.68 -80.49 25.44
N LEU A 439 -100.03 -79.27 25.84
CA LEU A 439 -101.40 -78.91 26.23
C LEU A 439 -102.38 -79.05 25.06
N VAL A 440 -101.99 -78.65 23.84
CA VAL A 440 -102.82 -78.86 22.63
C VAL A 440 -103.11 -80.36 22.43
N SER A 441 -102.09 -81.20 22.55
CA SER A 441 -102.24 -82.67 22.45
C SER A 441 -103.16 -83.25 23.53
N GLU A 442 -103.06 -82.76 24.77
CA GLU A 442 -103.91 -83.21 25.88
C GLU A 442 -105.38 -82.78 25.68
N VAL A 443 -105.61 -81.56 25.17
CA VAL A 443 -106.95 -81.07 24.80
C VAL A 443 -107.54 -81.90 23.66
N GLU A 444 -106.74 -82.29 22.66
CA GLU A 444 -107.18 -83.18 21.57
C GLU A 444 -107.56 -84.58 22.07
N ASP A 445 -106.76 -85.20 22.96
CA ASP A 445 -107.11 -86.50 23.56
C ASP A 445 -108.39 -86.41 24.39
N MET A 446 -108.54 -85.34 25.18
CA MET A 446 -109.73 -85.13 26.00
C MET A 446 -110.99 -84.91 25.14
N SER A 447 -110.88 -84.15 24.05
CA SER A 447 -111.95 -83.98 23.06
C SER A 447 -112.39 -85.33 22.46
N SER A 448 -111.43 -86.20 22.11
CA SER A 448 -111.70 -87.57 21.64
C SER A 448 -112.44 -88.43 22.69
N ARG A 449 -112.08 -88.31 23.96
CA ARG A 449 -112.75 -89.05 25.06
C ARG A 449 -114.17 -88.55 25.29
N ILE A 450 -114.39 -87.23 25.29
CA ILE A 450 -115.72 -86.63 25.42
C ILE A 450 -116.61 -87.00 24.23
N SER A 451 -116.07 -87.01 23.01
CA SER A 451 -116.79 -87.45 21.81
C SER A 451 -117.25 -88.91 21.90
N ARG A 452 -116.40 -89.81 22.43
CA ARG A 452 -116.79 -91.19 22.74
C ARG A 452 -117.89 -91.25 23.79
N MET A 453 -117.78 -90.48 24.87
CA MET A 453 -118.82 -90.40 25.91
C MET A 453 -120.16 -89.91 25.36
N HIS A 454 -120.14 -88.90 24.48
CA HIS A 454 -121.33 -88.41 23.79
C HIS A 454 -121.96 -89.51 22.93
N HIS A 455 -121.15 -90.31 22.22
CA HIS A 455 -121.64 -91.46 21.44
C HIS A 455 -122.26 -92.56 22.31
N ASP A 456 -121.62 -92.91 23.44
CA ASP A 456 -122.14 -93.91 24.38
C ASP A 456 -123.42 -93.44 25.07
N ALA A 457 -123.50 -92.15 25.43
CA ALA A 457 -124.71 -91.55 25.96
C ALA A 457 -125.88 -91.64 24.96
N ASN A 458 -125.65 -91.35 23.67
CA ASN A 458 -126.70 -91.52 22.65
C ASN A 458 -127.17 -92.98 22.54
N LYS A 459 -126.26 -93.97 22.58
CA LYS A 459 -126.65 -95.39 22.60
C LYS A 459 -127.51 -95.76 23.81
N ILE A 460 -127.20 -95.21 24.98
CA ILE A 460 -128.01 -95.42 26.20
C ILE A 460 -129.41 -94.83 25.99
N SER A 461 -129.52 -93.66 25.33
CA SER A 461 -130.80 -93.03 25.01
C SER A 461 -131.65 -93.94 24.12
N ASP A 462 -131.05 -94.52 23.08
CA ASP A 462 -131.72 -95.46 22.19
C ASP A 462 -132.24 -96.69 22.95
N VAL A 463 -131.44 -97.26 23.85
CA VAL A 463 -131.86 -98.40 24.69
C VAL A 463 -133.00 -98.01 25.63
N LEU A 464 -132.95 -96.84 26.25
CA LEU A 464 -134.01 -96.36 27.14
C LEU A 464 -135.33 -96.12 26.41
N ASN A 465 -135.28 -95.64 25.17
CA ASN A 465 -136.47 -95.52 24.31
C ASN A 465 -137.11 -96.90 24.10
N VAL A 466 -136.32 -97.93 23.78
CA VAL A 466 -136.82 -99.32 23.65
C VAL A 466 -137.39 -99.85 24.97
N ILE A 467 -136.76 -99.57 26.11
CA ILE A 467 -137.29 -99.98 27.43
C ILE A 467 -138.60 -99.25 27.74
N GLY A 468 -138.69 -97.96 27.41
CA GLY A 468 -139.93 -97.18 27.48
C GLY A 468 -141.03 -97.84 26.66
N ASP A 469 -140.76 -98.13 25.38
CA ASP A 469 -141.72 -98.80 24.49
C ASP A 469 -142.17 -100.16 25.05
N ILE A 470 -141.25 -100.97 25.59
CA ILE A 470 -141.57 -102.25 26.24
C ILE A 470 -142.42 -102.03 27.50
N SER A 471 -142.11 -101.00 28.29
CA SER A 471 -142.84 -100.67 29.50
C SER A 471 -144.26 -100.21 29.19
N GLU A 472 -144.45 -99.38 28.16
CA GLU A 472 -145.77 -98.97 27.66
C GLU A 472 -146.55 -100.18 27.14
N GLN A 473 -145.93 -101.07 26.36
CA GLN A 473 -146.54 -102.33 25.92
C GLN A 473 -146.93 -103.22 27.11
N THR A 474 -146.08 -103.32 28.12
CA THR A 474 -146.32 -104.12 29.32
C THR A 474 -147.48 -103.54 30.14
N ASN A 475 -147.55 -102.21 30.25
CA ASN A 475 -148.67 -101.49 30.89
C ASN A 475 -150.00 -101.75 30.16
N LEU A 476 -150.00 -101.77 28.82
CA LEU A 476 -151.16 -102.10 28.00
C LEU A 476 -151.58 -103.58 28.15
N LEU A 477 -150.62 -104.50 28.16
CA LEU A 477 -150.88 -105.94 28.41
C LEU A 477 -151.45 -106.18 29.81
N ALA A 478 -150.89 -105.51 30.82
CA ALA A 478 -151.35 -105.59 32.20
C ALA A 478 -152.75 -104.99 32.37
N LEU A 479 -153.06 -103.89 31.69
CA LEU A 479 -154.40 -103.33 31.65
C LEU A 479 -155.41 -104.31 31.03
N ASN A 480 -155.06 -104.95 29.91
CA ASN A 480 -155.92 -105.97 29.29
C ASN A 480 -156.13 -107.18 30.23
N ALA A 481 -155.09 -107.60 30.96
CA ALA A 481 -155.19 -108.67 31.94
C ALA A 481 -156.04 -108.28 33.17
N ALA A 482 -155.93 -107.05 33.67
CA ALA A 482 -156.76 -106.54 34.76
C ALA A 482 -158.25 -106.46 34.37
N ILE A 483 -158.54 -106.04 33.14
CA ILE A 483 -159.90 -106.05 32.57
C ILE A 483 -160.48 -107.48 32.54
N GLU A 484 -159.72 -108.45 32.06
CA GLU A 484 -160.21 -109.84 31.95
C GLU A 484 -160.31 -110.54 33.32
N ALA A 485 -159.43 -110.18 34.28
CA ALA A 485 -159.52 -110.64 35.66
C ALA A 485 -160.76 -110.09 36.38
N ALA A 486 -161.13 -108.82 36.15
CA ALA A 486 -162.39 -108.25 36.64
C ALA A 486 -163.61 -108.95 36.04
N ARG A 487 -163.50 -109.42 34.79
CA ARG A 487 -164.55 -110.16 34.07
C ARG A 487 -164.81 -111.57 34.63
N ALA A 488 -163.79 -112.21 35.22
CA ALA A 488 -163.87 -113.53 35.83
C ALA A 488 -164.47 -113.54 37.26
N GLY A 489 -164.82 -112.37 37.82
CA GLY A 489 -165.47 -112.26 39.14
C GLY A 489 -164.61 -112.77 40.30
N GLU A 490 -165.21 -113.46 41.28
CA GLU A 490 -164.50 -113.94 42.48
C GLU A 490 -163.33 -114.90 42.18
N GLN A 491 -163.36 -115.65 41.06
CA GLN A 491 -162.27 -116.54 40.63
C GLN A 491 -161.04 -115.76 40.09
N GLY A 492 -161.22 -114.50 39.67
CA GLY A 492 -160.18 -113.67 39.07
C GLY A 492 -159.42 -112.76 40.04
N ARG A 493 -159.82 -112.70 41.33
CA ARG A 493 -159.24 -111.76 42.31
C ARG A 493 -157.72 -111.87 42.44
N GLY A 494 -157.17 -113.09 42.46
CA GLY A 494 -155.71 -113.30 42.52
C GLY A 494 -154.98 -112.78 41.27
N PHE A 495 -155.59 -112.95 40.09
CA PHE A 495 -155.06 -112.45 38.82
C PHE A 495 -155.15 -110.93 38.69
N ALA A 496 -156.23 -110.31 39.18
CA ALA A 496 -156.40 -108.86 39.16
C ALA A 496 -155.31 -108.15 39.98
N VAL A 497 -154.98 -108.68 41.16
CA VAL A 497 -153.90 -108.14 42.00
C VAL A 497 -152.54 -108.22 41.29
N VAL A 498 -152.25 -109.34 40.62
CA VAL A 498 -151.00 -109.47 39.84
C VAL A 498 -150.99 -108.52 38.64
N ALA A 499 -152.11 -108.35 37.93
CA ALA A 499 -152.19 -107.44 36.80
C ALA A 499 -152.03 -105.97 37.20
N ASP A 500 -152.62 -105.53 38.32
CA ASP A 500 -152.43 -104.18 38.86
C ASP A 500 -150.98 -103.96 39.35
N GLU A 501 -150.34 -104.98 39.93
CA GLU A 501 -148.93 -104.92 40.33
C GLU A 501 -148.00 -104.81 39.11
N VAL A 502 -148.26 -105.57 38.03
CA VAL A 502 -147.50 -105.47 36.77
C VAL A 502 -147.73 -104.11 36.11
N ARG A 503 -148.96 -103.58 36.14
CA ARG A 503 -149.28 -102.26 35.61
C ARG A 503 -148.57 -101.14 36.39
N ALA A 504 -148.57 -101.23 37.73
CA ALA A 504 -147.84 -100.30 38.58
C ALA A 504 -146.33 -100.39 38.35
N LEU A 505 -145.78 -101.60 38.15
CA LEU A 505 -144.37 -101.80 37.82
C LEU A 505 -144.01 -101.20 36.45
N ALA A 506 -144.85 -101.40 35.44
CA ALA A 506 -144.68 -100.81 34.12
C ALA A 506 -144.80 -99.27 34.15
N GLY A 507 -145.73 -98.73 34.94
CA GLY A 507 -145.81 -97.28 35.18
C GLY A 507 -144.54 -96.72 35.84
N ARG A 508 -144.01 -97.41 36.86
CA ARG A 508 -142.75 -97.04 37.52
C ARG A 508 -141.54 -97.15 36.59
N THR A 509 -141.49 -98.17 35.74
CA THR A 509 -140.42 -98.35 34.74
C THR A 509 -140.46 -97.22 33.70
N GLN A 510 -141.64 -96.84 33.19
CA GLN A 510 -141.81 -95.72 32.26
C GLN A 510 -141.40 -94.38 32.87
N GLN A 511 -141.78 -94.14 34.14
CA GLN A 511 -141.37 -92.94 34.85
C GLN A 511 -139.84 -92.91 35.00
N SER A 512 -139.23 -94.03 35.38
CA SER A 512 -137.77 -94.14 35.54
C SER A 512 -137.03 -93.95 34.22
N THR A 513 -137.51 -94.51 33.10
CA THR A 513 -136.88 -94.29 31.78
C THR A 513 -136.97 -92.83 31.34
N THR A 514 -138.09 -92.15 31.63
CA THR A 514 -138.26 -90.72 31.34
C THR A 514 -137.29 -89.87 32.17
N GLU A 515 -137.19 -90.13 33.48
CA GLU A 515 -136.24 -89.45 34.36
C GLU A 515 -134.79 -89.66 33.93
N ILE A 516 -134.41 -90.88 33.51
CA ILE A 516 -133.06 -91.15 32.98
C ILE A 516 -132.84 -90.47 31.62
N SER A 517 -133.84 -90.43 30.75
CA SER A 517 -133.76 -89.72 29.46
C SER A 517 -133.52 -88.22 29.65
N ASP A 518 -134.23 -87.59 30.59
CA ASP A 518 -134.00 -86.18 30.96
C ASP A 518 -132.59 -85.94 31.52
N MET A 519 -132.08 -86.84 32.37
CA MET A 519 -130.70 -86.77 32.88
C MET A 519 -129.67 -86.91 31.75
N LEU A 520 -129.95 -87.79 30.78
CA LEU A 520 -129.08 -88.04 29.64
C LEU A 520 -129.08 -86.89 28.65
N SER A 521 -130.23 -86.24 28.43
CA SER A 521 -130.34 -85.02 27.62
C SER A 521 -129.48 -83.89 28.21
N LYS A 522 -129.54 -83.68 29.53
CA LYS A 522 -128.67 -82.73 30.24
C LYS A 522 -127.19 -83.12 30.16
N LEU A 523 -126.87 -84.42 30.19
CA LEU A 523 -125.50 -84.91 30.00
C LEU A 523 -124.98 -84.62 28.58
N LEU A 524 -125.80 -84.82 27.55
CA LEU A 524 -125.49 -84.53 26.15
C LEU A 524 -125.27 -83.03 25.93
N GLU A 525 -126.14 -82.19 26.49
CA GLU A 525 -125.97 -80.73 26.45
C GLU A 525 -124.69 -80.28 27.18
N GLY A 526 -124.41 -80.86 28.35
CA GLY A 526 -123.17 -80.60 29.10
C GLY A 526 -121.91 -81.03 28.34
N THR A 527 -121.95 -82.17 27.64
CA THR A 527 -120.82 -82.64 26.83
C THR A 527 -120.57 -81.77 25.60
N ASP A 528 -121.62 -81.30 24.90
CA ASP A 528 -121.46 -80.37 23.79
C ASP A 528 -120.83 -79.04 24.23
N SER A 529 -121.24 -78.52 25.39
CA SER A 529 -120.63 -77.33 25.99
C SER A 529 -119.13 -77.53 26.29
N VAL A 530 -118.75 -78.71 26.79
CA VAL A 530 -117.33 -79.05 27.06
C VAL A 530 -116.53 -79.14 25.77
N VAL A 531 -117.08 -79.73 24.70
CA VAL A 531 -116.40 -79.79 23.38
C VAL A 531 -116.16 -78.39 22.81
N ARG A 532 -117.14 -77.48 22.88
CA ARG A 532 -116.97 -76.09 22.43
C ARG A 532 -115.89 -75.36 23.23
N ALA A 533 -115.87 -75.55 24.55
CA ALA A 533 -114.83 -74.98 25.41
C ALA A 533 -113.44 -75.53 25.03
N MET A 534 -113.31 -76.83 24.77
CA MET A 534 -112.05 -77.45 24.32
C MET A 534 -111.55 -76.91 22.98
N ASN A 535 -112.44 -76.72 22.00
CA ASN A 535 -112.07 -76.11 20.72
C ASN A 535 -111.57 -74.67 20.90
N THR A 536 -112.24 -73.89 21.75
CA THR A 536 -111.80 -72.53 22.08
C THR A 536 -110.42 -72.52 22.74
N THR A 537 -110.20 -73.43 23.72
CA THR A 537 -108.89 -73.60 24.36
C THR A 537 -107.81 -73.99 23.35
N LYS A 538 -108.12 -74.88 22.40
CA LYS A 538 -107.19 -75.28 21.34
C LYS A 538 -106.76 -74.08 20.48
N GLU A 539 -107.72 -73.26 20.03
CA GLU A 539 -107.44 -72.04 19.26
C GLU A 539 -106.58 -71.04 20.04
N GLN A 540 -106.88 -70.85 21.33
CA GLN A 540 -106.09 -69.98 22.22
C GLN A 540 -104.67 -70.50 22.43
N CYS A 541 -104.48 -71.81 22.60
CA CYS A 541 -103.17 -72.43 22.69
C CYS A 541 -102.37 -72.24 21.40
N GLN A 542 -102.97 -72.42 20.23
CA GLN A 542 -102.30 -72.19 18.95
C GLN A 542 -101.87 -70.72 18.80
N SER A 543 -102.77 -69.77 19.09
CA SER A 543 -102.43 -68.34 19.06
C SER A 543 -101.32 -67.99 20.04
N THR A 544 -101.28 -68.63 21.21
CA THR A 544 -100.21 -68.46 22.20
C THR A 544 -98.89 -69.02 21.67
N ALA A 545 -98.89 -70.20 21.03
CA ALA A 545 -97.71 -70.77 20.40
C ALA A 545 -97.13 -69.85 19.30
N ASP A 546 -98.00 -69.32 18.43
CA ASP A 546 -97.59 -68.42 17.35
C ASP A 546 -96.94 -67.13 17.88
N LYS A 547 -97.55 -66.49 18.89
CA LYS A 547 -96.98 -65.31 19.56
C LYS A 547 -95.66 -65.61 20.28
N THR A 548 -95.54 -66.80 20.86
CA THR A 548 -94.32 -67.24 21.55
C THR A 548 -93.19 -67.46 20.55
N ALA A 549 -93.49 -67.98 19.36
CA ALA A 549 -92.52 -68.10 18.26
C ALA A 549 -92.02 -66.73 17.77
N GLU A 550 -92.90 -65.73 17.66
CA GLU A 550 -92.52 -64.35 17.32
C GLU A 550 -91.56 -63.73 18.35
N VAL A 551 -91.78 -64.00 19.64
CA VAL A 551 -90.86 -63.59 20.72
C VAL A 551 -89.49 -64.28 20.57
N SER A 552 -89.44 -65.58 20.24
CA SER A 552 -88.18 -66.29 19.98
C SER A 552 -87.38 -65.65 18.82
N VAL A 553 -88.05 -65.28 17.72
CA VAL A 553 -87.39 -64.58 16.60
C VAL A 553 -86.83 -63.22 17.03
N SER A 554 -87.61 -62.45 17.79
CA SER A 554 -87.20 -61.13 18.30
C SER A 554 -85.99 -61.21 19.23
N LEU A 555 -85.95 -62.22 20.11
CA LEU A 555 -84.79 -62.50 20.98
C LEU A 555 -83.56 -62.93 20.16
N GLY A 556 -83.74 -63.64 19.05
CA GLY A 556 -82.67 -63.96 18.10
C GLY A 556 -82.05 -62.69 17.50
N HIS A 557 -82.87 -61.77 16.98
CA HIS A 557 -82.39 -60.49 16.46
C HIS A 557 -81.70 -59.63 17.53
N MET A 558 -82.16 -59.69 18.78
CA MET A 558 -81.53 -59.00 19.90
C MET A 558 -80.12 -59.56 20.18
N SER A 559 -79.95 -60.88 20.18
CA SER A 559 -78.63 -61.52 20.38
C SER A 559 -77.65 -61.17 19.24
N GLU A 560 -78.12 -61.10 18.00
CA GLU A 560 -77.32 -60.65 16.85
C GLU A 560 -76.88 -59.18 17.00
N SER A 561 -77.81 -58.30 17.40
CA SER A 561 -77.52 -56.87 17.64
C SER A 561 -76.49 -56.69 18.77
N VAL A 562 -76.60 -57.47 19.85
CA VAL A 562 -75.66 -57.49 20.97
C VAL A 562 -74.27 -57.95 20.51
N THR A 563 -74.20 -58.95 19.64
CA THR A 563 -72.93 -59.42 19.04
C THR A 563 -72.28 -58.32 18.18
N GLN A 564 -73.08 -57.56 17.43
CA GLN A 564 -72.58 -56.43 16.64
C GLN A 564 -72.02 -55.29 17.53
N VAL A 565 -72.64 -55.04 18.69
CA VAL A 565 -72.13 -54.07 19.67
C VAL A 565 -70.78 -54.49 20.24
N ASP A 566 -70.57 -55.79 20.50
CA ASP A 566 -69.29 -56.33 20.97
C ASP A 566 -68.17 -56.17 19.92
N GLU A 567 -68.48 -56.38 18.64
CA GLU A 567 -67.54 -56.16 17.53
C GLU A 567 -67.13 -54.69 17.41
N VAL A 568 -68.09 -53.76 17.47
CA VAL A 568 -67.82 -52.31 17.48
C VAL A 568 -66.99 -51.92 18.70
N SER A 569 -67.30 -52.48 19.87
CA SER A 569 -66.56 -52.20 21.10
C SER A 569 -65.10 -52.66 21.00
N THR A 570 -64.83 -53.79 20.35
CA THR A 570 -63.47 -54.26 20.04
C THR A 570 -62.71 -53.29 19.13
N GLN A 571 -63.38 -52.71 18.12
CA GLN A 571 -62.79 -51.70 17.25
C GLN A 571 -62.48 -50.40 18.01
N ILE A 572 -63.41 -49.93 18.86
CA ILE A 572 -63.19 -48.74 19.70
C ILE A 572 -62.01 -48.96 20.65
N SER A 573 -61.91 -50.13 21.28
CA SER A 573 -60.76 -50.48 22.14
C SER A 573 -59.43 -50.38 21.39
N SER A 574 -59.37 -50.93 20.18
CA SER A 574 -58.17 -50.87 19.33
C SER A 574 -57.80 -49.43 18.95
N ALA A 575 -58.78 -48.63 18.50
CA ALA A 575 -58.57 -47.22 18.16
C ALA A 575 -58.14 -46.38 19.36
N THR A 576 -58.68 -46.67 20.54
CA THR A 576 -58.35 -45.98 21.79
C THR A 576 -56.92 -46.29 22.24
N ASN A 577 -56.48 -47.55 22.10
CA ASN A 577 -55.10 -47.94 22.36
C ASN A 577 -54.12 -47.25 21.40
N GLU A 578 -54.47 -47.14 20.12
CA GLU A 578 -53.69 -46.37 19.13
C GLU A 578 -53.63 -44.88 19.50
N GLN A 579 -54.75 -44.26 19.88
CA GLN A 579 -54.78 -42.88 20.37
C GLN A 579 -53.86 -42.66 21.57
N SER A 580 -53.84 -43.59 22.54
CA SER A 580 -52.95 -43.50 23.70
C SER A 580 -51.47 -43.54 23.30
N GLN A 581 -51.10 -44.42 22.35
CA GLN A 581 -49.73 -44.49 21.82
C GLN A 581 -49.33 -43.21 21.07
N VAL A 582 -50.24 -42.65 20.27
CA VAL A 582 -50.02 -41.38 19.57
C VAL A 582 -49.88 -40.23 20.56
N ALA A 583 -50.70 -40.19 21.61
CA ALA A 583 -50.60 -39.19 22.67
C ALA A 583 -49.23 -39.23 23.36
N GLU A 584 -48.74 -40.42 23.73
CA GLU A 584 -47.41 -40.56 24.34
C GLU A 584 -46.29 -40.12 23.38
N ALA A 585 -46.36 -40.52 22.11
CA ALA A 585 -45.38 -40.10 21.10
C ALA A 585 -45.39 -38.56 20.91
N LEU A 586 -46.57 -37.95 20.89
CA LEU A 586 -46.70 -36.49 20.82
C LEU A 586 -46.13 -35.81 22.07
N ASN A 587 -46.37 -36.37 23.26
CA ASN A 587 -45.80 -35.84 24.51
C ASN A 587 -44.26 -35.83 24.47
N GLN A 588 -43.63 -36.92 24.02
CA GLN A 588 -42.16 -37.00 23.84
C GLN A 588 -41.64 -35.98 22.81
N ASN A 589 -42.37 -35.79 21.71
CA ASN A 589 -42.03 -34.78 20.70
C ASN A 589 -42.14 -33.36 21.26
N MET A 590 -43.16 -33.06 22.07
CA MET A 590 -43.32 -31.75 22.68
C MET A 590 -42.22 -31.44 23.71
N LEU A 591 -41.78 -32.43 24.48
CA LEU A 591 -40.60 -32.27 25.36
C LEU A 591 -39.35 -31.92 24.56
N SER A 592 -39.14 -32.58 23.42
CA SER A 592 -38.02 -32.27 22.52
C SER A 592 -38.14 -30.85 21.93
N ILE A 593 -39.35 -30.41 21.60
CA ILE A 593 -39.61 -29.03 21.13
C ILE A 593 -39.32 -28.02 22.24
N GLN A 594 -39.70 -28.31 23.49
CA GLN A 594 -39.40 -27.44 24.63
C GLN A 594 -37.90 -27.25 24.82
N ASP A 595 -37.10 -28.33 24.74
CA ASP A 595 -35.63 -28.26 24.82
C ASP A 595 -35.03 -27.39 23.69
N ILE A 596 -35.59 -27.49 22.47
CA ILE A 596 -35.19 -26.66 21.33
C ILE A 596 -35.52 -25.18 21.60
N VAL A 597 -36.72 -24.89 22.10
CA VAL A 597 -37.15 -23.52 22.43
C VAL A 597 -36.23 -22.93 23.51
N ASP A 598 -35.91 -23.67 24.56
CA ASP A 598 -35.01 -23.22 25.63
C ASP A 598 -33.60 -22.93 25.08
N SER A 599 -33.07 -23.81 24.21
CA SER A 599 -31.79 -23.61 23.54
C SER A 599 -31.78 -22.38 22.62
N LEU A 600 -32.89 -22.12 21.91
CA LEU A 600 -33.06 -20.94 21.08
C LEU A 600 -33.13 -19.66 21.92
N VAL A 601 -33.76 -19.69 23.10
CA VAL A 601 -33.78 -18.55 24.04
C VAL A 601 -32.36 -18.21 24.50
N VAL A 602 -31.56 -19.21 24.87
CA VAL A 602 -30.15 -19.02 25.24
C VAL A 602 -29.35 -18.45 24.06
N SER A 603 -29.51 -19.00 22.87
CA SER A 603 -28.83 -18.53 21.65
C SER A 603 -29.24 -17.10 21.27
N GLY A 604 -30.51 -16.74 21.45
CA GLY A 604 -31.03 -15.38 21.26
C GLY A 604 -30.35 -14.38 22.20
N LYS A 605 -30.25 -14.70 23.49
CA LYS A 605 -29.53 -13.87 24.47
C LYS A 605 -28.05 -13.68 24.12
N GLN A 606 -27.38 -14.74 23.66
CA GLN A 606 -26.00 -14.65 23.19
C GLN A 606 -25.86 -13.74 21.96
N THR A 607 -26.82 -13.81 21.05
CA THR A 607 -26.85 -12.95 19.84
C THR A 607 -27.01 -11.47 20.21
N VAL A 608 -27.89 -11.15 21.17
CA VAL A 608 -28.05 -9.78 21.68
C VAL A 608 -26.73 -9.28 22.29
N ALA A 609 -26.10 -10.08 23.18
CA ALA A 609 -24.84 -9.70 23.81
C ALA A 609 -23.69 -9.51 22.79
N ALA A 610 -23.61 -10.38 21.77
CA ALA A 610 -22.63 -10.24 20.69
C ALA A 610 -22.87 -8.97 19.86
N THR A 611 -24.13 -8.65 19.56
CA THR A 611 -24.52 -7.44 18.84
C THR A 611 -24.14 -6.18 19.61
N GLU A 612 -24.35 -6.14 20.93
CA GLU A 612 -23.91 -5.03 21.79
C GLU A 612 -22.38 -4.87 21.80
N SER A 613 -21.63 -5.97 21.85
CA SER A 613 -20.16 -5.95 21.82
C SER A 613 -19.63 -5.44 20.47
N LEU A 614 -20.23 -5.90 19.37
CA LEU A 614 -19.91 -5.41 18.02
C LEU A 614 -20.26 -3.94 17.86
N SER A 615 -21.38 -3.48 18.40
CA SER A 615 -21.78 -2.07 18.39
C SER A 615 -20.77 -1.19 19.12
N LYS A 616 -20.31 -1.61 20.31
CA LYS A 616 -19.24 -0.92 21.05
C LYS A 616 -17.95 -0.86 20.24
N SER A 617 -17.55 -1.97 19.61
CA SER A 617 -16.33 -2.04 18.79
C SER A 617 -16.41 -1.16 17.54
N ASN A 618 -17.59 -1.11 16.89
CA ASN A 618 -17.83 -0.26 15.74
C ASN A 618 -17.83 1.23 16.12
N ASN A 619 -18.45 1.60 17.25
CA ASN A 619 -18.41 2.97 17.76
C ASN A 619 -16.97 3.43 18.09
N GLU A 620 -16.13 2.53 18.62
CA GLU A 620 -14.72 2.84 18.83
C GLU A 620 -13.97 3.00 17.50
N LEU A 621 -14.29 2.21 16.48
CA LEU A 621 -13.74 2.38 15.13
C LEU A 621 -14.15 3.73 14.51
N GLU A 622 -15.43 4.10 14.59
CA GLU A 622 -15.92 5.43 14.15
C GLU A 622 -15.17 6.55 14.88
N ARG A 623 -14.99 6.42 16.20
CA ARG A 623 -14.24 7.41 17.00
C ARG A 623 -12.78 7.52 16.58
N LEU A 624 -12.12 6.39 16.28
CA LEU A 624 -10.74 6.38 15.81
C LEU A 624 -10.60 7.04 14.43
N VAL A 625 -11.54 6.78 13.52
CA VAL A 625 -11.57 7.40 12.19
C VAL A 625 -11.91 8.90 12.29
N ALA A 626 -12.80 9.29 13.19
CA ALA A 626 -13.19 10.68 13.43
C ALA A 626 -12.04 11.57 13.95
N ASN A 627 -10.95 10.98 14.48
CA ASN A 627 -9.74 11.72 14.82
C ASN A 627 -8.98 12.22 13.57
N PHE A 628 -9.30 11.71 12.39
CA PHE A 628 -8.74 12.18 11.12
C PHE A 628 -9.69 13.16 10.46
N ARG A 629 -9.17 14.32 10.04
CA ARG A 629 -9.91 15.26 9.22
C ARG A 629 -9.78 14.86 7.77
N LEU A 630 -10.91 14.43 7.20
CA LEU A 630 -10.99 13.92 5.83
C LEU A 630 -11.49 14.99 4.85
N HIS A 631 -12.04 16.11 5.32
CA HIS A 631 -12.69 17.15 4.52
C HIS A 631 -12.30 18.57 4.98
#